data_AF-A0A1F9KE78-F1
#
_entry.id   AF-A0A1F9KE78-F1
#
_cell.length_a   1.000
_cell.length_b   1.000
_cell.length_c   1.000
_cell.angle_alpha   90.00
_cell.angle_beta   90.00
_cell.angle_gamma   90.00
#
_symmetry.space_group_name_H-M   'P 1'
#
loop_
_entity.id
_entity.type
_entity.pdbx_description
1 polymer ?
#
loop_
_entity_poly.entity_id
_entity_poly.type
_entity_poly.pdbx_seq_one_letter_code
_entity_poly.pdbx_strand_id
1 'polypeptide(L)'
;MSRTRNDILISAFLVLLLVWVVWEARSWPFRTRLFPWAIGFPVLALAMIQFGLACWKAIRERCYVDAVHTHGEPVEQADAGRSGHQARLEVPTGEEAGVGLDPKLERQRTISISAWTLAFALGFWLFGFKVGSLLLSLGFLRLQAHESWKMSVFYGLGIYLFFLVAFELALGAPLPPGVIATSLGLQSFDWYLVNPILNIILGR
;
A
#
# COMPACT_ATOMS: atom_id res chain seq x y z
N MET A 1 -5.53 -28.57 -9.42
CA MET A 1 -4.40 -28.15 -8.57
C MET A 1 -4.95 -27.20 -7.53
N SER A 2 -4.87 -27.53 -6.24
CA SER A 2 -5.56 -26.81 -5.16
C SER A 2 -5.06 -25.37 -5.05
N ARG A 3 -5.99 -24.41 -5.10
CA ARG A 3 -5.78 -22.96 -4.98
C ARG A 3 -4.79 -22.61 -3.86
N THR A 4 -4.94 -23.26 -2.72
CA THR A 4 -4.08 -23.14 -1.52
C THR A 4 -2.59 -23.42 -1.77
N ARG A 5 -2.25 -24.38 -2.65
CA ARG A 5 -0.85 -24.68 -2.97
C ARG A 5 -0.22 -23.55 -3.77
N ASN A 6 -0.96 -22.96 -4.70
CA ASN A 6 -0.50 -21.83 -5.48
C ASN A 6 -0.34 -20.59 -4.60
N ASP A 7 -1.26 -20.37 -3.66
CA ASP A 7 -1.19 -19.24 -2.71
C ASP A 7 0.07 -19.31 -1.82
N ILE A 8 0.41 -20.52 -1.34
CA ILE A 8 1.65 -20.75 -0.57
C ILE A 8 2.89 -20.52 -1.42
N LEU A 9 2.92 -21.03 -2.66
CA LEU A 9 4.05 -20.87 -3.57
C LEU A 9 4.27 -19.39 -3.95
N ILE A 10 3.20 -18.67 -4.25
CA ILE A 10 3.24 -17.23 -4.57
C ILE A 10 3.73 -16.44 -3.35
N SER A 11 3.19 -16.72 -2.17
CA SER A 11 3.59 -16.04 -0.93
C SER A 11 5.06 -16.30 -0.59
N ALA A 12 5.51 -17.56 -0.70
CA ALA A 12 6.91 -17.93 -0.48
C ALA A 12 7.85 -17.24 -1.49
N PHE A 13 7.47 -17.22 -2.77
CA PHE A 13 8.23 -16.52 -3.81
C PHE A 13 8.33 -15.01 -3.53
N LEU A 14 7.22 -14.36 -3.16
CA LEU A 14 7.21 -12.94 -2.81
C LEU A 14 8.11 -12.63 -1.61
N VAL A 15 8.07 -13.46 -0.56
CA VAL A 15 8.96 -13.32 0.60
C VAL A 15 10.43 -13.42 0.17
N LEU A 16 10.79 -14.44 -0.62
CA LEU A 16 12.15 -14.62 -1.10
C LEU A 16 12.62 -13.44 -1.96
N LEU A 17 11.75 -12.94 -2.84
CA LEU A 17 12.04 -11.77 -3.67
C LEU A 17 12.24 -10.51 -2.83
N LEU A 18 11.43 -10.30 -1.78
CA LEU A 18 11.59 -9.17 -0.87
C LEU A 18 12.87 -9.25 -0.05
N VAL A 19 13.20 -10.44 0.47
CA VAL A 19 14.46 -10.67 1.18
C VAL A 19 15.64 -10.38 0.25
N TRP A 20 15.58 -10.86 -0.99
CA TRP A 20 16.59 -10.60 -2.00
C TRP A 20 16.77 -9.11 -2.26
N VAL A 21 15.68 -8.36 -2.47
CA VAL A 21 15.74 -6.90 -2.73
C VAL A 21 16.33 -6.14 -1.55
N VAL A 22 15.93 -6.48 -0.31
CA VAL A 22 16.46 -5.85 0.91
C VAL A 22 17.95 -6.18 1.09
N TRP A 23 18.34 -7.40 0.75
CA TRP A 23 19.72 -7.86 0.77
C TRP A 23 20.57 -7.13 -0.26
N GLU A 24 20.11 -7.03 -1.51
CA GLU A 24 20.81 -6.35 -2.60
C GLU A 24 21.00 -4.86 -2.30
N ALA A 25 19.99 -4.21 -1.71
CA ALA A 25 20.08 -2.81 -1.30
C ALA A 25 21.22 -2.54 -0.29
N ARG A 26 21.73 -3.56 0.42
CA ARG A 26 22.86 -3.43 1.35
C ARG A 26 24.17 -3.06 0.64
N SER A 27 24.32 -3.32 -0.66
CA SER A 27 25.53 -2.92 -1.40
C SER A 27 25.48 -1.46 -1.88
N TRP A 28 24.29 -0.84 -1.89
CA TRP A 28 24.09 0.49 -2.47
C TRP A 28 24.59 1.62 -1.57
N PRO A 29 24.94 2.80 -2.11
CA PRO A 29 25.22 4.01 -1.34
C PRO A 29 24.12 4.31 -0.30
N PHE A 30 24.49 4.89 0.85
CA PHE A 30 23.57 5.08 1.98
C PHE A 30 22.25 5.77 1.60
N ARG A 31 22.31 6.81 0.76
CA ARG A 31 21.13 7.55 0.27
C ARG A 31 20.17 6.68 -0.55
N THR A 32 20.71 5.84 -1.44
CA THR A 32 19.92 4.95 -2.30
C THR A 32 19.48 3.68 -1.58
N ARG A 33 20.20 3.24 -0.54
CA ARG A 33 19.81 2.10 0.32
C ARG A 33 18.61 2.41 1.22
N LEU A 34 18.44 3.67 1.63
CA LEU A 34 17.30 4.07 2.48
C LEU A 34 15.96 3.83 1.79
N PHE A 35 15.90 3.95 0.46
CA PHE A 35 14.65 3.83 -0.29
C PHE A 35 14.06 2.41 -0.26
N PRO A 36 14.80 1.35 -0.65
CA PRO A 36 14.31 -0.02 -0.52
C PRO A 36 14.18 -0.46 0.93
N TRP A 37 14.97 0.07 1.87
CA TRP A 37 14.90 -0.32 3.28
C TRP A 37 13.66 0.22 3.98
N ALA A 38 13.32 1.50 3.78
CA ALA A 38 12.16 2.14 4.39
C ALA A 38 10.84 1.45 3.99
N ILE A 39 10.75 0.95 2.77
CA ILE A 39 9.58 0.25 2.24
C ILE A 39 9.69 -1.26 2.47
N GLY A 40 10.87 -1.84 2.25
CA GLY A 40 11.11 -3.27 2.25
C GLY A 40 11.02 -3.90 3.63
N PHE A 41 11.52 -3.27 4.70
CA PHE A 41 11.44 -3.85 6.04
C PHE A 41 10.01 -3.96 6.56
N PRO A 42 9.15 -2.92 6.49
CA PRO A 42 7.75 -3.04 6.88
C PRO A 42 7.00 -4.09 6.05
N VAL A 43 7.20 -4.11 4.74
CA VAL A 43 6.53 -5.08 3.86
C VAL A 43 7.00 -6.51 4.13
N LEU A 44 8.30 -6.72 4.33
CA LEU A 44 8.85 -8.03 4.69
C LEU A 44 8.30 -8.50 6.03
N ALA A 45 8.20 -7.61 7.03
CA ALA A 45 7.61 -7.95 8.33
C ALA A 45 6.14 -8.39 8.18
N LEU A 46 5.33 -7.65 7.42
CA LEU A 46 3.93 -8.00 7.15
C LEU A 46 3.80 -9.32 6.36
N ALA A 47 4.67 -9.54 5.36
CA ALA A 47 4.67 -10.77 4.57
C ALA A 47 5.05 -11.99 5.42
N MET A 48 6.04 -11.86 6.32
CA MET A 48 6.42 -12.90 7.27
C MET A 48 5.29 -13.21 8.26
N ILE A 49 4.57 -12.20 8.73
CA ILE A 49 3.39 -12.38 9.59
C ILE A 49 2.30 -13.14 8.84
N GLN A 50 1.97 -12.73 7.60
CA GLN A 50 0.97 -13.42 6.77
C GLN A 50 1.34 -14.88 6.50
N PHE A 51 2.61 -15.14 6.17
CA PHE A 51 3.11 -16.49 5.97
C PHE A 51 2.99 -17.33 7.24
N GLY A 52 3.35 -16.77 8.40
CA GLY A 52 3.20 -17.44 9.69
C GLY A 52 1.75 -17.81 10.00
N LEU A 53 0.80 -16.90 9.76
CA LEU A 53 -0.63 -17.15 9.95
C LEU A 53 -1.16 -18.21 8.98
N ALA A 54 -0.73 -18.20 7.71
CA ALA A 54 -1.11 -19.19 6.71
C ALA A 54 -0.59 -20.59 7.08
N CYS A 55 0.66 -20.71 7.51
CA CYS A 55 1.24 -21.96 8.01
C CYS A 55 0.52 -22.47 9.26
N TRP A 56 0.23 -21.59 10.23
CA TRP A 56 -0.50 -21.97 11.44
C TRP A 56 -1.89 -22.53 11.10
N LYS A 57 -2.63 -21.84 10.23
CA LYS A 57 -3.96 -22.28 9.78
C LYS A 57 -3.91 -23.66 9.13
N ALA A 58 -2.94 -23.88 8.22
CA ALA A 58 -2.74 -25.17 7.56
C ALA A 58 -2.35 -26.30 8.54
N ILE A 59 -1.60 -26.01 9.60
CA ILE A 59 -1.25 -26.99 10.64
C ILE A 59 -2.46 -27.31 11.52
N ARG A 60 -3.24 -26.30 11.92
CA ARG A 60 -4.45 -26.48 12.75
C ARG A 60 -5.53 -27.27 12.02
N GLU A 61 -5.71 -27.04 10.73
CA GLU A 61 -6.65 -27.78 9.89
C GLU A 61 -6.25 -29.26 9.77
N ARG A 62 -4.96 -29.57 9.62
CA ARG A 62 -4.47 -30.97 9.61
C ARG A 62 -4.73 -31.67 10.95
N CYS A 63 -4.45 -31.00 12.06
CA CYS A 63 -4.66 -31.57 13.39
C CYS A 63 -6.15 -31.80 13.71
N TYR A 64 -7.04 -30.94 13.21
CA TYR A 64 -8.50 -31.14 13.30
C TYR A 64 -8.96 -32.34 12.46
N VAL A 65 -8.50 -32.43 11.21
CA VAL A 65 -8.85 -33.53 10.30
C VAL A 65 -8.30 -34.87 10.81
N ASP A 66 -7.08 -34.89 11.35
CA ASP A 66 -6.48 -36.08 11.94
C ASP A 66 -7.20 -36.51 13.24
N ALA A 67 -7.66 -35.55 14.06
CA ALA A 67 -8.47 -35.85 15.25
C ALA A 67 -9.84 -36.46 14.90
N VAL A 68 -10.47 -35.99 13.82
CA VAL A 68 -11.76 -36.52 13.32
C VAL A 68 -11.58 -37.92 12.69
N HIS A 69 -10.47 -38.19 12.02
CA HIS A 69 -10.20 -39.52 11.45
C HIS A 69 -9.71 -40.55 12.48
N THR A 70 -9.06 -40.11 13.57
CA THR A 70 -8.57 -41.02 14.63
C THR A 70 -9.67 -41.41 15.62
N HIS A 71 -10.67 -40.55 15.81
CA HIS A 71 -11.88 -40.86 16.58
C HIS A 71 -13.08 -41.03 15.64
N GLY A 72 -13.13 -42.17 14.96
CA GLY A 72 -14.35 -42.59 14.29
C GLY A 72 -15.46 -42.86 15.30
N GLU A 73 -16.46 -41.99 15.34
CA GLU A 73 -17.89 -42.26 15.60
C GLU A 73 -18.68 -41.00 15.15
N PRO A 74 -19.71 -41.12 14.30
CA PRO A 74 -20.60 -40.01 13.97
C PRO A 74 -21.56 -39.79 15.14
N VAL A 75 -21.32 -38.75 15.96
CA VAL A 75 -22.33 -38.31 16.93
C VAL A 75 -23.35 -37.44 16.20
N GLU A 76 -24.37 -38.12 15.70
CA GLU A 76 -25.65 -37.58 15.30
C GLU A 76 -26.36 -36.97 16.54
N GLN A 77 -26.58 -35.65 16.48
CA GLN A 77 -27.68 -34.86 17.07
C GLN A 77 -28.08 -35.07 18.55
N ALA A 78 -27.83 -34.03 19.37
CA ALA A 78 -28.64 -33.52 20.51
C ALA A 78 -27.71 -32.65 21.39
N ASP A 79 -28.05 -31.50 21.97
CA ASP A 79 -29.22 -30.64 22.00
C ASP A 79 -28.73 -29.30 22.63
N ALA A 80 -29.61 -28.31 22.60
CA ALA A 80 -29.51 -26.93 23.03
C ALA A 80 -28.72 -26.62 24.33
N GLY A 81 -28.02 -25.48 24.27
CA GLY A 81 -28.11 -24.44 25.30
C GLY A 81 -27.08 -24.47 26.43
N ARG A 82 -25.91 -23.84 26.23
CA ARG A 82 -25.32 -23.01 27.29
C ARG A 82 -24.37 -21.94 26.78
N SER A 83 -24.74 -20.71 27.16
CA SER A 83 -24.00 -19.46 27.03
C SER A 83 -22.50 -19.60 27.31
N GLY A 84 -21.70 -19.11 26.38
CA GLY A 84 -20.25 -19.02 26.49
C GLY A 84 -19.74 -18.09 25.40
N HIS A 85 -19.61 -16.83 25.75
CA HIS A 85 -19.04 -15.72 24.99
C HIS A 85 -17.63 -16.07 24.50
N GLN A 86 -17.51 -16.87 23.44
CA GLN A 86 -16.25 -17.05 22.71
C GLN A 86 -16.34 -16.20 21.45
N ALA A 87 -15.73 -15.02 21.59
CA ALA A 87 -15.21 -14.23 20.51
C ALA A 87 -14.65 -15.17 19.43
N ARG A 88 -15.46 -15.38 18.39
CA ARG A 88 -14.95 -15.70 17.08
C ARG A 88 -14.11 -14.49 16.70
N LEU A 89 -12.83 -14.54 17.07
CA LEU A 89 -11.77 -13.86 16.35
C LEU A 89 -11.86 -14.43 14.94
N GLU A 90 -12.78 -13.86 14.16
CA GLU A 90 -12.64 -13.69 12.73
C GLU A 90 -11.28 -13.04 12.55
N VAL A 91 -10.25 -13.88 12.48
CA VAL A 91 -9.04 -13.56 11.74
C VAL A 91 -9.57 -13.08 10.40
N PRO A 92 -9.37 -11.79 10.03
CA PRO A 92 -9.78 -11.30 8.74
C PRO A 92 -8.86 -11.97 7.72
N THR A 93 -9.18 -13.22 7.39
CA THR A 93 -8.78 -13.84 6.14
C THR A 93 -9.45 -12.93 5.13
N GLY A 94 -8.67 -12.08 4.46
CA GLY A 94 -9.12 -11.03 3.55
C GLY A 94 -9.78 -11.59 2.29
N GLU A 95 -10.76 -12.48 2.46
CA GLU A 95 -11.48 -13.13 1.39
C GLU A 95 -12.98 -12.79 1.41
N GLU A 96 -13.63 -12.50 2.55
CA GLU A 96 -15.05 -12.06 2.53
C GLU A 96 -15.41 -11.04 3.62
N ALA A 97 -15.42 -9.75 3.25
CA ALA A 97 -16.31 -8.75 3.84
C ALA A 97 -16.91 -7.85 2.74
N GLY A 98 -17.23 -8.46 1.59
CA GLY A 98 -18.32 -7.99 0.76
C GLY A 98 -19.61 -8.41 1.45
N VAL A 99 -20.07 -7.64 2.43
CA VAL A 99 -21.52 -7.56 2.70
C VAL A 99 -22.15 -7.43 1.33
N GLY A 100 -23.00 -8.37 0.88
CA GLY A 100 -23.46 -8.47 -0.50
C GLY A 100 -23.92 -7.13 -1.07
N LEU A 101 -23.00 -6.40 -1.68
CA LEU A 101 -23.24 -5.19 -2.42
C LEU A 101 -23.49 -5.66 -3.85
N ASP A 102 -24.44 -5.02 -4.54
CA ASP A 102 -24.72 -5.26 -5.95
C ASP A 102 -23.39 -5.46 -6.71
N PRO A 103 -23.15 -6.59 -7.41
CA PRO A 103 -21.87 -6.88 -8.08
C PRO A 103 -21.44 -5.77 -9.04
N LYS A 104 -22.38 -4.91 -9.47
CA LYS A 104 -22.08 -3.69 -10.24
C LYS A 104 -21.36 -2.63 -9.41
N LEU A 105 -21.72 -2.45 -8.14
CA LEU A 105 -21.13 -1.48 -7.23
C LEU A 105 -19.70 -1.86 -6.82
N GLU A 106 -19.44 -3.16 -6.61
CA GLU A 106 -18.09 -3.67 -6.37
C GLU A 106 -17.19 -3.43 -7.59
N ARG A 107 -17.69 -3.74 -8.80
CA ARG A 107 -16.97 -3.47 -10.05
C ARG A 107 -16.71 -1.98 -10.25
N GLN A 108 -17.68 -1.12 -9.91
CA GLN A 108 -17.53 0.34 -10.05
C GLN A 108 -16.47 0.90 -9.10
N ARG A 109 -16.42 0.43 -7.84
CA ARG A 109 -15.38 0.81 -6.88
C ARG A 109 -14.00 0.37 -7.35
N THR A 110 -13.88 -0.86 -7.85
CA THR A 110 -12.63 -1.38 -8.40
C THR A 110 -12.17 -0.58 -9.61
N ILE A 111 -13.08 -0.25 -10.52
CA ILE A 111 -12.78 0.60 -11.68
C ILE A 111 -12.38 2.00 -11.22
N SER A 112 -13.06 2.57 -10.22
CA SER A 112 -12.74 3.90 -9.68
C SER A 112 -11.34 3.92 -9.05
N ILE A 113 -11.00 2.96 -8.20
CA ILE A 113 -9.66 2.84 -7.59
C ILE A 113 -8.60 2.65 -8.67
N SER A 114 -8.86 1.78 -9.66
CA SER A 114 -7.93 1.53 -10.76
C SER A 114 -7.73 2.79 -11.61
N ALA A 115 -8.80 3.50 -11.94
CA ALA A 115 -8.76 4.74 -12.71
C ALA A 115 -7.97 5.83 -11.97
N TRP A 116 -8.18 5.98 -10.67
CA TRP A 116 -7.39 6.90 -9.86
C TRP A 116 -5.92 6.50 -9.79
N THR A 117 -5.63 5.22 -9.63
CA THR A 117 -4.24 4.72 -9.63
C THR A 117 -3.53 5.07 -10.94
N LEU A 118 -4.20 4.85 -12.08
CA LEU A 118 -3.70 5.23 -13.40
C LEU A 118 -3.57 6.76 -13.54
N ALA A 119 -4.53 7.53 -13.04
CA ALA A 119 -4.47 8.98 -13.04
C ALA A 119 -3.28 9.50 -12.24
N PHE A 120 -3.00 8.93 -11.06
CA PHE A 120 -1.82 9.28 -10.26
C PHE A 120 -0.52 8.96 -10.99
N ALA A 121 -0.43 7.75 -11.57
CA ALA A 121 0.75 7.36 -12.35
C ALA A 121 1.00 8.32 -13.53
N LEU A 122 -0.04 8.63 -14.29
CA LEU A 122 0.02 9.59 -15.39
C LEU A 122 0.32 11.02 -14.88
N GLY A 123 -0.25 11.42 -13.76
CA GLY A 123 -0.03 12.72 -13.14
C GLY A 123 1.43 12.92 -12.74
N PHE A 124 2.05 11.93 -12.08
CA PHE A 124 3.47 11.96 -11.75
C PHE A 124 4.36 12.00 -12.98
N TRP A 125 3.98 11.26 -14.03
CA TRP A 125 4.75 11.23 -15.26
C TRP A 125 4.68 12.55 -16.02
N LEU A 126 3.49 13.16 -16.11
CA LEU A 126 3.26 14.39 -16.86
C LEU A 126 3.76 15.64 -16.12
N PHE A 127 3.37 15.81 -14.86
CA PHE A 127 3.63 17.03 -14.09
C PHE A 127 4.86 16.94 -13.18
N GLY A 128 5.47 15.76 -13.09
CA GLY A 128 6.56 15.50 -12.16
C GLY A 128 6.06 15.10 -10.77
N PHE A 129 6.96 14.61 -9.94
CA PHE A 129 6.58 13.96 -8.68
C PHE A 129 5.95 14.95 -7.68
N LYS A 130 6.53 16.14 -7.50
CA LYS A 130 6.08 17.14 -6.52
C LYS A 130 4.76 17.82 -6.90
N VAL A 131 4.69 18.38 -8.10
CA VAL A 131 3.48 19.07 -8.57
C VAL A 131 2.37 18.07 -8.92
N GLY A 132 2.72 16.93 -9.54
CA GLY A 132 1.77 15.85 -9.80
C GLY A 132 1.13 15.32 -8.52
N SER A 133 1.91 15.07 -7.45
CA SER A 133 1.35 14.63 -6.16
C SER A 133 0.46 15.66 -5.49
N LEU A 134 0.81 16.94 -5.53
CA LEU A 134 -0.05 18.01 -5.04
C LEU A 134 -1.40 18.02 -5.79
N LEU A 135 -1.35 18.12 -7.12
CA LEU A 135 -2.55 18.26 -7.95
C LEU A 135 -3.45 17.04 -7.88
N LEU A 136 -2.88 15.84 -7.92
CA LEU A 136 -3.65 14.60 -7.87
C LEU A 136 -4.21 14.34 -6.47
N SER A 137 -3.49 14.68 -5.41
CA SER A 137 -4.02 14.57 -4.04
C SER A 137 -5.15 15.56 -3.80
N LEU A 138 -5.03 16.79 -4.29
CA LEU A 138 -6.11 17.77 -4.27
C LEU A 138 -7.30 17.30 -5.09
N GLY A 139 -7.06 16.79 -6.30
CA GLY A 139 -8.09 16.23 -7.18
C GLY A 139 -8.82 15.06 -6.52
N PHE A 140 -8.08 14.15 -5.90
CA PHE A 140 -8.63 12.99 -5.20
C PHE A 140 -9.45 13.41 -3.98
N LEU A 141 -8.91 14.27 -3.11
CA LEU A 141 -9.65 14.76 -1.93
C LEU A 141 -10.91 15.52 -2.33
N ARG A 142 -10.88 16.24 -3.46
CA ARG A 142 -12.01 17.02 -3.92
C ARG A 142 -13.08 16.18 -4.60
N LEU A 143 -12.69 15.25 -5.46
CA LEU A 143 -13.59 14.48 -6.32
C LEU A 143 -14.05 13.18 -5.67
N GLN A 144 -13.19 12.55 -4.87
CA GLN A 144 -13.49 11.26 -4.23
C GLN A 144 -13.90 11.44 -2.76
N ALA A 145 -13.17 12.27 -2.00
CA ALA A 145 -13.42 12.45 -0.57
C ALA A 145 -14.46 13.55 -0.27
N HIS A 146 -14.89 14.33 -1.27
CA HIS A 146 -15.81 15.48 -1.10
C HIS A 146 -15.38 16.47 0.00
N GLU A 147 -14.09 16.54 0.27
CA GLU A 147 -13.56 17.25 1.43
C GLU A 147 -13.61 18.77 1.23
N SER A 148 -13.66 19.51 2.34
CA SER A 148 -13.67 20.97 2.31
C SER A 148 -12.36 21.52 1.76
N TRP A 149 -12.43 22.60 0.97
CA TRP A 149 -11.28 23.21 0.30
C TRP A 149 -10.12 23.57 1.25
N LYS A 150 -10.43 23.93 2.50
CA LYS A 150 -9.42 24.25 3.51
C LYS A 150 -8.57 23.03 3.86
N MET A 151 -9.20 21.88 4.09
CA MET A 151 -8.50 20.64 4.41
C MET A 151 -7.73 20.12 3.21
N SER A 152 -8.31 20.18 2.00
CA SER A 152 -7.61 19.75 0.80
C SER A 152 -6.33 20.56 0.57
N VAL A 153 -6.41 21.88 0.67
CA VAL A 153 -5.22 22.76 0.54
C VAL A 153 -4.22 22.50 1.65
N PHE A 154 -4.66 22.31 2.89
CA PHE A 154 -3.78 21.99 4.01
C PHE A 154 -3.02 20.67 3.79
N TYR A 155 -3.72 19.60 3.43
CA TYR A 155 -3.10 18.29 3.15
C TYR A 155 -2.22 18.33 1.90
N GLY A 156 -2.66 19.01 0.84
CA GLY A 156 -1.85 19.20 -0.36
C GLY A 156 -0.53 19.90 -0.02
N LEU A 157 -0.60 21.03 0.67
CA LEU A 157 0.58 21.77 1.10
C LEU A 157 1.47 20.95 2.04
N GLY A 158 0.88 20.21 2.98
CA GLY A 158 1.61 19.32 3.88
C GLY A 158 2.36 18.21 3.14
N ILE A 159 1.73 17.56 2.16
CA ILE A 159 2.35 16.54 1.30
C ILE A 159 3.50 17.15 0.50
N TYR A 160 3.31 18.34 -0.05
CA TYR A 160 4.33 19.04 -0.83
C TYR A 160 5.56 19.39 0.03
N LEU A 161 5.33 19.95 1.22
CA LEU A 161 6.39 20.27 2.18
C LEU A 161 7.10 19.00 2.68
N PHE A 162 6.36 17.92 2.92
CA PHE A 162 6.93 16.64 3.30
C PHE A 162 7.91 16.14 2.23
N PHE A 163 7.56 16.21 0.94
CA PHE A 163 8.47 15.80 -0.13
C PHE A 163 9.69 16.71 -0.25
N LEU A 164 9.55 18.03 -0.06
CA LEU A 164 10.68 18.95 0.02
C LEU A 164 11.65 18.53 1.14
N VAL A 165 11.15 18.29 2.35
CA VAL A 165 11.99 17.92 3.50
C VAL A 165 12.58 16.53 3.35
N ALA A 166 11.78 15.53 2.99
CA ALA A 166 12.22 14.14 2.95
C ALA A 166 13.17 13.86 1.78
N PHE A 167 12.92 14.41 0.60
CA PHE A 167 13.69 14.05 -0.60
C PHE A 167 14.78 15.06 -0.93
N GLU A 168 14.49 16.36 -0.86
CA GLU A 168 15.48 17.37 -1.24
C GLU A 168 16.40 17.70 -0.08
N LEU A 169 15.83 17.95 1.10
CA LEU A 169 16.63 18.34 2.27
C LEU A 169 17.33 17.15 2.92
N ALA A 170 16.60 16.06 3.18
CA ALA A 170 17.15 14.90 3.89
C ALA A 170 17.91 13.94 2.98
N LEU A 171 17.41 13.67 1.77
CA LEU A 171 18.04 12.70 0.86
C LEU A 171 18.94 13.35 -0.21
N GLY A 172 18.71 14.62 -0.57
CA GLY A 172 19.41 15.27 -1.68
C GLY A 172 19.14 14.61 -3.04
N ALA A 173 18.01 13.94 -3.19
CA ALA A 173 17.66 13.18 -4.39
C ALA A 173 16.88 14.09 -5.38
N PRO A 174 17.40 14.35 -6.60
CA PRO A 174 16.68 15.14 -7.58
C PRO A 174 15.44 14.38 -8.06
N LEU A 175 14.26 14.98 -7.85
CA LEU A 175 12.99 14.39 -8.26
C LEU A 175 12.72 14.66 -9.75
N PRO A 176 12.08 13.73 -10.47
CA PRO A 176 11.77 13.92 -11.89
C PRO A 176 10.83 15.11 -12.12
N PRO A 177 11.15 16.01 -13.08
CA PRO A 177 10.38 17.24 -13.33
C PRO A 177 9.09 17.03 -14.13
N GLY A 178 8.90 15.84 -14.69
CA GLY A 178 7.76 15.52 -15.55
C GLY A 178 7.99 15.82 -17.03
N VAL A 179 7.23 15.14 -17.88
CA VAL A 179 7.34 15.26 -19.34
C VAL A 179 6.90 16.65 -19.80
N ILE A 180 5.87 17.24 -19.20
CA ILE A 180 5.36 18.55 -19.62
C ILE A 180 6.41 19.65 -19.35
N ALA A 181 7.01 19.67 -18.16
CA ALA A 181 8.05 20.63 -17.83
C ALA A 181 9.23 20.53 -18.81
N THR A 182 9.70 19.30 -19.04
CA THR A 182 10.80 19.03 -19.99
C THR A 182 10.44 19.46 -21.41
N SER A 183 9.22 19.20 -21.87
CA SER A 183 8.75 19.59 -23.21
C SER A 183 8.69 21.10 -23.43
N LEU A 184 8.43 21.87 -22.35
CA LEU A 184 8.42 23.32 -22.36
C LEU A 184 9.83 23.94 -22.17
N GLY A 185 10.88 23.12 -22.05
CA GLY A 185 12.23 23.58 -21.75
C GLY A 185 12.41 24.09 -20.31
N LEU A 186 11.46 23.79 -19.42
CA LEU A 186 11.51 24.15 -18.00
C LEU A 186 12.33 23.11 -17.22
N GLN A 187 13.09 23.55 -16.22
CA GLN A 187 13.83 22.63 -15.35
C GLN A 187 12.89 21.77 -14.50
N SER A 188 11.90 22.39 -13.86
CA SER A 188 10.79 21.74 -13.16
C SER A 188 9.73 22.79 -12.82
N PHE A 189 8.45 22.41 -12.66
CA PHE A 189 7.41 23.37 -12.27
C PHE A 189 7.61 23.92 -10.85
N ASP A 190 8.10 23.09 -9.94
CA ASP A 190 8.36 23.46 -8.55
C ASP A 190 9.48 24.50 -8.41
N TRP A 191 10.48 24.47 -9.30
CA TRP A 191 11.56 25.46 -9.28
C TRP A 191 11.03 26.87 -9.40
N TYR A 192 10.07 27.10 -10.28
CA TYR A 192 9.48 28.43 -10.46
C TYR A 192 8.52 28.83 -9.34
N LEU A 193 7.93 27.85 -8.65
CA LEU A 193 6.97 28.10 -7.56
C LEU A 193 7.67 28.38 -6.23
N VAL A 194 8.68 27.58 -5.88
CA VAL A 194 9.26 27.58 -4.53
C VAL A 194 10.53 28.40 -4.44
N ASN A 195 11.36 28.34 -5.48
CA ASN A 195 12.66 28.96 -5.43
C ASN A 195 12.65 30.49 -5.23
N PRO A 196 11.74 31.28 -5.85
CA PRO A 196 11.65 32.71 -5.51
C PRO A 196 11.29 32.94 -4.03
N ILE A 197 10.46 32.08 -3.44
CA ILE A 197 10.08 32.16 -2.03
C ILE A 197 11.27 31.77 -1.14
N LEU A 198 11.98 30.68 -1.48
CA LEU A 198 13.16 30.22 -0.76
C LEU A 198 14.29 31.25 -0.83
N ASN A 199 14.52 31.88 -1.98
CA ASN A 199 15.54 32.92 -2.13
C ASN A 199 15.25 34.14 -1.25
N ILE A 200 13.98 34.56 -1.14
CA ILE A 200 13.56 35.64 -0.24
C ILE A 200 13.77 35.25 1.24
N ILE A 201 13.45 34.01 1.61
CA ILE A 201 13.55 33.54 3.00
C ILE A 201 15.00 33.25 3.42
N LEU A 202 15.79 32.65 2.53
CA LEU A 202 17.18 32.22 2.79
C LEU A 202 18.22 33.27 2.38
N GLY A 203 17.80 34.39 1.78
CA GLY A 203 18.68 35.49 1.39
C GLY A 203 19.72 35.11 0.34
N ARG A 204 19.35 34.24 -0.62
CA ARG A 204 20.20 33.81 -1.74
C ARG A 204 19.76 34.41 -3.06
#